data_AF-A0A1Y3STM6-F1
#
_entry.id   AF-A0A1Y3STM6-F1
#
_cell.length_a   1.000
_cell.length_b   1.000
_cell.length_c   1.000
_cell.angle_alpha   90.00
_cell.angle_beta   90.00
_cell.angle_gamma   90.00
#
_symmetry.space_group_name_H-M   'P 1'
#
loop_
_entity.id
_entity.type
_entity.pdbx_description
1 polymer ?
#
loop_
_entity_poly.entity_id
_entity_poly.type
_entity_poly.pdbx_seq_one_letter_code
_entity_poly.pdbx_strand_id
1 'polypeptide(L)'
;MSNFDDLLHNQQAAHLLSNQSKLEQLRQAPETQQLFSMLRENTGGDLEQAANRATQGNTAPLISAIQKLMRDPEGAKLMEKMKQHLK
;
A
#
# COMPACT_ATOMS: atom_id res chain seq x y z
N MET A 1 8.49 10.50 14.56
CA MET A 1 8.13 9.37 13.67
C MET A 1 6.62 9.27 13.74
N SER A 2 5.88 9.92 12.83
CA SER A 2 4.42 10.11 12.99
C SER A 2 3.60 9.72 11.77
N ASN A 3 4.22 9.44 10.63
CA ASN A 3 3.49 9.39 9.35
C ASN A 3 2.71 8.09 9.10
N PHE A 4 3.13 6.95 9.67
CA PHE A 4 2.40 5.68 9.53
C PHE A 4 1.23 5.59 10.51
N ASP A 5 1.44 6.09 11.72
CA ASP A 5 0.40 6.17 12.76
C ASP A 5 -0.71 7.16 12.34
N ASP A 6 -0.36 8.31 11.74
CA ASP A 6 -1.32 9.21 11.09
C ASP A 6 -2.08 8.57 9.92
N LEU A 7 -1.41 7.69 9.15
CA LEU A 7 -2.04 6.94 8.07
C LEU A 7 -3.09 5.96 8.60
N LEU A 8 -2.82 5.29 9.73
CA LEU A 8 -3.78 4.41 10.40
C LEU A 8 -4.90 5.19 11.11
N HIS A 9 -4.58 6.38 11.63
CA HIS A 9 -5.53 7.30 12.24
C HIS A 9 -6.39 8.07 11.22
N ASN A 10 -6.07 8.00 9.93
CA ASN A 10 -6.95 8.52 8.88
C ASN A 10 -8.27 7.74 8.93
N GLN A 11 -9.39 8.45 9.10
CA GLN A 11 -10.72 7.86 9.16
C GLN A 11 -11.00 6.90 8.00
N GLN A 12 -10.47 7.16 6.80
CA GLN A 12 -10.64 6.28 5.64
C GLN A 12 -9.86 4.96 5.77
N ALA A 13 -8.64 5.01 6.28
CA ALA A 13 -7.84 3.81 6.54
C ALA A 13 -8.43 3.01 7.71
N ALA A 14 -8.84 3.67 8.79
CA ALA A 14 -9.52 3.03 9.91
C ALA A 14 -10.84 2.34 9.49
N HIS A 15 -11.61 2.97 8.59
CA HIS A 15 -12.85 2.37 8.07
C HIS A 15 -12.60 1.15 7.18
N LEU A 16 -11.51 1.16 6.41
CA LEU A 16 -11.06 -0.02 5.66
C LEU A 16 -10.61 -1.13 6.62
N LEU A 17 -9.77 -0.80 7.61
CA LEU A 17 -9.24 -1.75 8.60
C LEU A 17 -10.35 -2.40 9.43
N SER A 18 -11.39 -1.64 9.75
CA SER A 18 -12.57 -2.14 10.46
C SER A 18 -13.45 -3.05 9.59
N ASN A 19 -13.29 -3.03 8.26
CA ASN A 19 -14.10 -3.79 7.32
C ASN A 19 -13.28 -4.89 6.64
N GLN A 20 -13.05 -5.99 7.38
CA GLN A 20 -12.29 -7.15 6.92
C GLN A 20 -12.77 -7.69 5.57
N SER A 21 -14.07 -7.74 5.32
CA SER A 21 -14.62 -8.24 4.05
C SER A 21 -14.21 -7.37 2.86
N LYS A 22 -14.26 -6.03 3.00
CA LYS A 22 -13.76 -5.11 1.97
C LYS A 22 -12.25 -5.21 1.79
N LEU A 23 -11.49 -5.40 2.86
CA LEU A 23 -10.03 -5.63 2.76
C LEU A 23 -9.71 -6.93 2.03
N GLU A 24 -10.45 -8.00 2.29
CA GLU A 24 -10.26 -9.26 1.59
C GLU A 24 -10.62 -9.17 0.12
N GLN A 25 -11.73 -8.52 -0.21
CA GLN A 25 -12.11 -8.23 -1.60
C GLN A 25 -11.05 -7.38 -2.29
N LEU A 26 -10.53 -6.35 -1.61
CA LEU A 26 -9.46 -5.53 -2.13
C LEU A 26 -8.20 -6.35 -2.36
N ARG A 27 -7.78 -7.18 -1.39
CA ARG A 27 -6.60 -8.07 -1.49
C ARG A 27 -6.74 -9.08 -2.63
N GLN A 28 -7.95 -9.58 -2.87
CA GLN A 28 -8.24 -10.52 -3.95
C GLN A 28 -8.42 -9.84 -5.31
N ALA A 29 -8.59 -8.51 -5.35
CA ALA A 29 -8.71 -7.79 -6.59
C ALA A 29 -7.42 -7.91 -7.42
N PRO A 30 -7.52 -8.16 -8.74
CA PRO A 30 -6.37 -8.36 -9.60
C PRO A 30 -5.45 -7.14 -9.60
N GLU A 31 -6.03 -5.93 -9.54
CA GLU A 31 -5.27 -4.68 -9.50
C GLU A 31 -4.39 -4.58 -8.25
N THR A 32 -4.92 -5.02 -7.11
CA THR A 32 -4.21 -5.00 -5.83
C THR A 32 -3.08 -6.02 -5.81
N GLN A 33 -3.28 -7.21 -6.36
CA GLN A 33 -2.24 -8.23 -6.48
C GLN A 33 -1.08 -7.77 -7.38
N GLN A 34 -1.40 -7.12 -8.50
CA GLN A 34 -0.39 -6.50 -9.37
C GLN A 34 0.36 -5.39 -8.64
N LEU A 35 -0.36 -4.52 -7.93
CA LEU A 35 0.22 -3.44 -7.16
C LEU A 35 1.17 -3.94 -6.05
N PHE A 36 0.78 -5.00 -5.33
CA PHE A 36 1.65 -5.66 -4.34
C PHE A 36 2.89 -6.28 -4.98
N SER A 37 2.76 -6.88 -6.16
CA SER A 37 3.88 -7.47 -6.89
C SER A 37 4.89 -6.39 -7.28
N MET A 38 4.42 -5.29 -7.88
CA MET A 38 5.27 -4.15 -8.24
C MET A 38 5.92 -3.48 -7.03
N LEU A 39 5.20 -3.36 -5.91
CA LEU A 39 5.76 -2.85 -4.66
C LEU A 39 6.88 -3.75 -4.15
N ARG A 40 6.69 -5.07 -4.21
CA ARG A 40 7.69 -6.06 -3.81
C ARG A 40 8.95 -5.95 -4.66
N GLU A 41 8.80 -5.84 -5.97
CA GLU A 41 9.91 -5.60 -6.90
C GLU A 41 10.63 -4.28 -6.57
N ASN A 42 9.87 -3.21 -6.28
CA ASN A 42 10.43 -1.90 -5.93
C ASN A 42 11.18 -1.87 -4.58
N THR A 43 10.82 -2.76 -3.64
CA THR A 43 11.53 -2.98 -2.38
C THR A 43 12.71 -3.95 -2.48
N GLY A 44 12.96 -4.55 -3.65
CA GLY A 44 14.04 -5.53 -3.84
C GLY A 44 13.69 -6.95 -3.35
N GLY A 45 12.40 -7.28 -3.26
CA GLY A 45 11.91 -8.61 -2.87
C GLY A 45 11.25 -8.67 -1.49
N ASP A 46 11.53 -7.70 -0.61
CA ASP A 46 11.18 -7.75 0.81
C ASP A 46 10.20 -6.66 1.25
N LEU A 47 9.03 -6.60 0.60
CA LEU A 47 7.97 -5.65 0.97
C LEU A 47 7.56 -5.81 2.44
N GLU A 48 7.50 -7.06 2.93
CA GLU A 48 7.15 -7.36 4.30
C GLU A 48 8.21 -6.84 5.29
N GLN A 49 9.50 -6.93 4.94
CA GLN A 49 10.54 -6.31 5.78
C GLN A 49 10.48 -4.79 5.72
N ALA A 50 10.17 -4.18 4.57
CA ALA A 50 9.98 -2.74 4.48
C ALA A 50 8.79 -2.27 5.33
N ALA A 51 7.71 -3.06 5.37
CA ALA A 51 6.56 -2.82 6.24
C ALA A 51 6.92 -3.02 7.73
N ASN A 52 7.68 -4.07 8.08
CA ASN A 52 8.14 -4.29 9.45
C ASN A 52 9.12 -3.19 9.92
N ARG A 53 9.99 -2.70 9.03
CA ARG A 53 10.83 -1.52 9.33
C ARG A 53 9.97 -0.28 9.52
N ALA A 54 8.89 -0.13 8.76
CA ALA A 54 7.95 0.97 8.91
C ALA A 54 7.21 0.95 10.26
N THR A 55 6.81 -0.22 10.75
CA THR A 55 6.22 -0.36 12.10
C THR A 55 7.25 -0.07 13.21
N GLN A 56 8.53 -0.35 12.95
CA GLN A 56 9.65 0.04 13.83
C GLN A 56 10.05 1.52 13.72
N GLY A 57 9.34 2.32 12.90
CA GLY A 57 9.58 3.76 12.74
C GLY A 57 10.46 4.15 11.55
N ASN A 58 11.00 3.18 10.81
CA ASN A 58 11.75 3.40 9.57
C ASN A 58 10.87 3.17 8.34
N THR A 59 10.14 4.21 7.94
CA THR A 59 9.22 4.18 6.79
C THR A 59 9.90 4.47 5.45
N ALA A 60 11.17 4.88 5.45
CA ALA A 60 11.91 5.27 4.24
C ALA A 60 11.90 4.20 3.12
N PRO A 61 12.15 2.90 3.38
CA PRO A 61 12.13 1.89 2.31
C PRO A 61 10.73 1.74 1.70
N LEU A 62 9.68 1.79 2.54
CA LEU A 62 8.29 1.67 2.08
C LEU A 62 7.88 2.89 1.25
N ILE A 63 8.19 4.11 1.72
CA ILE A 63 7.89 5.35 0.99
C ILE A 63 8.64 5.39 -0.35
N SER A 64 9.90 4.98 -0.39
CA SER A 64 10.68 4.93 -1.62
C SER A 64 10.07 3.97 -2.65
N ALA A 65 9.60 2.80 -2.21
CA ALA A 65 8.92 1.86 -3.08
C ALA A 65 7.59 2.40 -3.62
N ILE A 66 6.78 3.05 -2.77
CA ILE A 66 5.54 3.70 -3.20
C ILE A 66 5.84 4.84 -4.20
N GLN A 67 6.89 5.63 -3.98
CA GLN A 67 7.29 6.68 -4.91
C GLN A 67 7.77 6.14 -6.27
N LYS A 68 8.44 4.98 -6.29
CA LYS A 68 8.81 4.31 -7.54
C LYS A 68 7.57 3.79 -8.25
N LEU A 69 6.64 3.18 -7.50
CA LEU A 69 5.35 2.73 -8.03
C LEU A 69 4.54 3.89 -8.64
N MET A 70 4.47 5.05 -7.99
CA MET A 70 3.77 6.23 -8.52
C MET A 70 4.43 6.83 -9.76
N ARG A 71 5.75 6.70 -9.87
CA ARG A 71 6.50 7.13 -11.07
C ARG A 71 6.36 6.15 -12.22
N ASP A 72 6.01 4.91 -11.92
CA ASP A 72 5.71 3.91 -12.92
C ASP A 72 4.30 4.14 -13.51
N PRO A 73 4.15 4.24 -14.85
CA PRO A 73 2.86 4.50 -15.48
C PRO A 73 1.84 3.37 -15.27
N GLU A 74 2.29 2.12 -15.12
CA GLU A 74 1.42 0.99 -14.79
C GLU A 74 1.02 1.03 -13.31
N GLY A 75 1.97 1.33 -12.43
CA GLY A 75 1.73 1.47 -10.99
C GLY A 75 0.75 2.59 -10.66
N ALA A 76 0.88 3.76 -11.29
CA ALA A 76 -0.06 4.87 -11.17
C ALA A 76 -1.48 4.49 -11.65
N LYS A 77 -1.58 3.78 -12.77
CA LYS A 77 -2.86 3.31 -13.32
C LYS A 77 -3.54 2.30 -12.40
N LEU A 78 -2.78 1.39 -11.80
CA LEU A 78 -3.30 0.42 -10.82
C LEU A 78 -3.82 1.11 -9.56
N MET A 79 -3.09 2.12 -9.05
CA MET A 79 -3.57 2.92 -7.91
C MET A 79 -4.87 3.67 -8.21
N GLU A 80 -4.98 4.25 -9.41
CA GLU A 80 -6.22 4.91 -9.84
C GLU A 80 -7.41 3.94 -9.89
N LYS A 81 -7.22 2.75 -10.47
CA LYS A 81 -8.25 1.70 -10.49
C LYS A 81 -8.63 1.24 -9.08
N MET A 82 -7.64 1.01 -8.23
CA MET A 82 -7.86 0.62 -6.83
C MET A 82 -8.65 1.70 -6.08
N LYS A 83 -8.33 2.99 -6.30
CA LYS A 83 -9.08 4.13 -5.72
C LYS A 83 -10.53 4.16 -6.20
N GLN A 84 -10.81 3.77 -7.45
CA GLN A 84 -12.18 3.65 -7.94
C GLN A 84 -12.95 2.49 -7.31
N HIS A 85 -12.27 1.38 -6.98
CA HIS A 85 -12.87 0.25 -6.26
C HIS A 85 -13.13 0.55 -4.78
N LEU A 86 -12.43 1.56 -4.21
CA LEU A 86 -12.58 2.00 -2.83
C LEU A 86 -13.59 3.15 -2.64
N LYS A 87 -14.01 3.82 -3.72
CA LYS A 87 -15.08 4.82 -3.71
C LYS A 87 -16.46 4.18 -3.58
#